data_AF-A0A956ZNG6-F1
#
_entry.id   AF-A0A956ZNG6-F1
#
_cell.length_a   1.000
_cell.length_b   1.000
_cell.length_c   1.000
_cell.angle_alpha   90.00
_cell.angle_beta   90.00
_cell.angle_gamma   90.00
#
_symmetry.space_group_name_H-M   'P 1'
#
loop_
_entity.id
_entity.type
_entity.pdbx_description
1 polymer ?
#
loop_
_entity_poly.entity_id
_entity_poly.type
_entity_poly.pdbx_seq_one_letter_code
_entity_poly.pdbx_strand_id
1 'polypeptide(L)'
;YVSYPKTSGSRGIHINVRIERRWGFQAVRRCVLALGREVERRVPELATTKWWKEERHGVFIDYNQNARDRTVASAYSVRPTPNAQVSCPVTWEELPAIELRDFTIATVPARYAAIGDPGAGIDAQAFSLQPLIDLVLRQEAEGQGEAPLPPHFPKLANEPRRVMPSRARKEPGDPRSQRGRRREKPD
;
A
#
# COMPACT_ATOMS: atom_id res chain seq x y z
N TYR A 1 18.27 5.41 -1.83
CA TYR A 1 17.74 4.58 -0.73
C TYR A 1 18.09 3.13 -1.02
N VAL A 2 18.48 2.37 -0.01
CA VAL A 2 18.50 0.90 -0.07
C VAL A 2 17.14 0.40 0.44
N SER A 3 16.57 -0.60 -0.23
CA SER A 3 15.23 -1.08 0.01
C SER A 3 15.16 -2.61 0.00
N TYR A 4 14.20 -3.15 0.74
CA TYR A 4 14.07 -4.58 0.99
C TYR A 4 12.66 -5.04 0.58
N PRO A 5 12.52 -5.71 -0.58
CA PRO A 5 11.24 -6.19 -1.03
C PRO A 5 10.82 -7.47 -0.30
N LYS A 6 9.52 -7.64 -0.15
CA LYS A 6 8.92 -8.90 0.31
C LYS A 6 7.60 -9.13 -0.40
N THR A 7 7.25 -10.38 -0.61
CA THR A 7 5.89 -10.72 -1.02
C THR A 7 4.93 -10.33 0.09
N SER A 8 3.72 -9.89 -0.27
CA SER A 8 2.65 -9.70 0.70
C SER A 8 2.09 -11.04 1.22
N GLY A 9 2.29 -12.14 0.50
CA GLY A 9 1.58 -13.40 0.67
C GLY A 9 0.11 -13.33 0.19
N SER A 10 -0.19 -12.40 -0.73
CA SER A 10 -1.47 -12.34 -1.44
C SER A 10 -1.27 -12.06 -2.93
N ARG A 11 -1.33 -10.80 -3.38
CA ARG A 11 -1.20 -10.43 -4.81
C ARG A 11 -0.20 -9.29 -5.06
N GLY A 12 0.40 -8.74 -4.02
CA GLY A 12 1.27 -7.56 -4.13
C GLY A 12 2.63 -7.75 -3.48
N ILE A 13 3.48 -6.73 -3.66
CA ILE A 13 4.82 -6.63 -3.10
C ILE A 13 4.84 -5.48 -2.09
N HIS A 14 5.51 -5.67 -0.97
CA HIS A 14 5.82 -4.60 -0.03
C HIS A 14 7.31 -4.27 -0.15
N ILE A 15 7.65 -2.99 -0.17
CA ILE A 15 9.03 -2.52 -0.22
C ILE A 15 9.30 -1.74 1.07
N ASN A 16 10.22 -2.25 1.88
CA ASN A 16 10.60 -1.63 3.14
C ASN A 16 11.86 -0.77 2.95
N VAL A 17 11.89 0.41 3.57
CA VAL A 17 13.07 1.29 3.63
C VAL A 17 13.24 1.76 5.06
N ARG A 18 14.42 1.56 5.64
CA ARG A 18 14.75 2.05 6.98
C ARG A 18 15.02 3.56 6.93
N ILE A 19 14.30 4.31 7.76
CA ILE A 19 14.43 5.77 7.86
C ILE A 19 14.86 6.21 9.26
N GLU A 20 15.45 7.39 9.36
CA GLU A 20 15.70 8.03 10.66
C GLU A 20 14.37 8.31 11.37
N ARG A 21 14.35 8.20 12.71
CA ARG A 21 13.15 8.35 13.53
C ARG A 21 12.84 9.81 13.86
N ARG A 22 12.82 10.68 12.82
CA ARG A 22 12.65 12.13 12.95
C ARG A 22 11.29 12.64 12.45
N TRP A 23 10.55 11.81 11.71
CA TRP A 23 9.32 12.20 11.03
C TRP A 23 8.11 11.43 11.56
N GLY A 24 7.00 12.15 11.76
CA GLY A 24 5.71 11.54 12.12
C GLY A 24 4.99 10.94 10.91
N PHE A 25 3.93 10.17 11.17
CA PHE A 25 3.15 9.45 10.15
C PHE A 25 2.70 10.32 8.97
N GLN A 26 2.26 11.56 9.22
CA GLN A 26 1.83 12.46 8.15
C GLN A 26 2.96 12.79 7.16
N ALA A 27 4.14 13.13 7.68
CA ALA A 27 5.30 13.45 6.84
C ALA A 27 5.75 12.22 6.03
N VAL A 28 5.80 11.04 6.66
CA VAL A 28 6.14 9.78 5.97
C VAL A 28 5.13 9.47 4.86
N ARG A 29 3.83 9.57 5.16
CA ARG A 29 2.77 9.36 4.18
C ARG A 29 2.86 10.32 2.99
N ARG A 30 3.12 11.61 3.24
CA ARG A 30 3.32 12.61 2.18
C ARG A 30 4.50 12.26 1.28
N CYS A 31 5.62 11.85 1.88
CA CYS A 31 6.80 11.38 1.15
C CYS A 31 6.47 10.17 0.26
N VAL A 32 5.70 9.19 0.77
CA VAL A 32 5.32 8.00 -0.01
C VAL A 32 4.34 8.34 -1.13
N LEU A 33 3.39 9.26 -0.91
CA LEU A 33 2.51 9.76 -1.96
C LEU A 33 3.32 10.43 -3.08
N ALA A 34 4.26 11.31 -2.71
CA ALA A 34 5.09 12.02 -3.68
C ALA A 34 5.98 11.06 -4.48
N LEU A 35 6.56 10.06 -3.82
CA LEU A 35 7.29 8.98 -4.47
C LEU A 35 6.37 8.17 -5.40
N GLY A 36 5.16 7.84 -4.97
CA GLY A 36 4.18 7.13 -5.78
C GLY A 36 3.80 7.88 -7.05
N ARG A 37 3.60 9.20 -6.95
CA ARG A 37 3.34 10.07 -8.11
C ARG A 37 4.51 10.11 -9.07
N GLU A 38 5.74 10.14 -8.55
CA GLU A 38 6.93 10.09 -9.40
C GLU A 38 7.08 8.73 -10.10
N VAL A 39 6.67 7.63 -9.47
CA VAL A 39 6.59 6.31 -10.13
C VAL A 39 5.50 6.29 -11.20
N GLU A 40 4.27 6.73 -10.87
CA GLU A 40 3.16 6.84 -11.83
C GLU A 40 3.53 7.73 -13.03
N ARG A 41 4.24 8.84 -12.81
CA ARG A 41 4.72 9.70 -13.90
C ARG A 41 5.71 8.99 -14.84
N ARG A 42 6.55 8.09 -14.30
CA ARG A 42 7.57 7.36 -15.08
C ARG A 42 7.01 6.14 -15.80
N VAL A 43 6.02 5.47 -15.22
CA VAL A 43 5.38 4.27 -15.77
C VAL A 43 3.86 4.37 -15.72
N PRO A 44 3.27 5.34 -16.43
CA PRO A 44 1.85 5.68 -16.30
C PRO A 44 0.92 4.54 -16.66
N GLU A 45 1.32 3.62 -17.55
CA GLU A 45 0.49 2.46 -17.92
C GLU A 45 0.53 1.33 -16.88
N LEU A 46 1.53 1.32 -15.99
CA LEU A 46 1.80 0.21 -15.06
C LEU A 46 1.50 0.54 -13.61
N ALA A 47 1.51 1.81 -13.23
CA ALA A 47 1.33 2.24 -11.84
C ALA A 47 0.30 3.36 -11.73
N THR A 48 -0.40 3.40 -10.59
CA THR A 48 -1.32 4.49 -10.28
C THR A 48 -1.33 4.89 -8.80
N THR A 49 -1.55 6.17 -8.53
CA THR A 49 -1.86 6.70 -7.19
C THR A 49 -3.32 7.10 -7.02
N LYS A 50 -4.18 6.82 -8.02
CA LYS A 50 -5.60 7.18 -7.95
C LYS A 50 -6.31 6.43 -6.83
N TRP A 51 -7.00 7.19 -5.99
CA TRP A 51 -7.67 6.65 -4.81
C TRP A 51 -8.90 5.81 -5.19
N TRP A 52 -9.66 6.21 -6.20
CA TRP A 52 -10.90 5.56 -6.62
C TRP A 52 -10.61 4.27 -7.39
N LYS A 53 -11.23 3.15 -6.98
CA LYS A 53 -10.94 1.84 -7.58
C LYS A 53 -11.28 1.79 -9.06
N GLU A 54 -12.35 2.48 -9.44
CA GLU A 54 -12.85 2.63 -10.79
C GLU A 54 -11.90 3.42 -11.71
N GLU A 55 -11.02 4.23 -11.15
CA GLU A 55 -10.04 4.99 -11.92
C GLU A 55 -8.67 4.29 -11.98
N ARG A 56 -8.49 3.23 -11.20
CA ARG A 56 -7.21 2.51 -11.10
C ARG A 56 -7.00 1.62 -12.30
N HIS A 57 -5.76 1.63 -12.77
CA HIS A 57 -5.20 0.69 -13.73
C HIS A 57 -3.83 0.24 -13.23
N GLY A 58 -3.33 -0.88 -13.73
CA GLY A 58 -2.04 -1.43 -13.30
C GLY A 58 -1.95 -1.66 -11.79
N VAL A 59 -0.79 -1.31 -11.21
CA VAL A 59 -0.47 -1.48 -9.79
C VAL A 59 -0.75 -0.20 -9.02
N PHE A 60 -1.61 -0.29 -8.00
CA PHE A 60 -1.88 0.82 -7.09
C PHE A 60 -0.77 0.95 -6.03
N ILE A 61 -0.15 2.13 -5.95
CA ILE A 61 0.81 2.47 -4.91
C ILE A 61 0.05 2.96 -3.69
N ASP A 62 -0.16 2.08 -2.72
CA ASP A 62 -0.95 2.36 -1.51
C ASP A 62 -0.18 3.21 -0.49
N TYR A 63 -0.05 4.50 -0.76
CA TYR A 63 0.57 5.49 0.13
C TYR A 63 -0.12 5.55 1.50
N ASN A 64 -1.41 5.18 1.57
CA ASN A 64 -2.18 5.17 2.80
C ASN A 64 -1.76 4.05 3.77
N GLN A 65 -0.94 3.07 3.37
CA GLN A 65 -0.33 2.10 4.30
C GLN A 65 0.63 2.75 5.31
N ASN A 66 1.12 3.95 5.01
CA ASN A 66 1.99 4.72 5.93
C ASN A 66 1.21 5.64 6.88
N ALA A 67 -0.12 5.60 6.86
CA ALA A 67 -0.94 6.22 7.90
C ALA A 67 -0.83 5.43 9.22
N ARG A 68 -1.21 6.06 10.34
CA ARG A 68 -1.30 5.39 11.64
C ARG A 68 -2.35 4.27 11.60
N ASP A 69 -2.17 3.21 12.39
CA ASP A 69 -3.14 2.12 12.57
C ASP A 69 -3.52 1.38 11.27
N ARG A 70 -2.56 1.21 10.36
CA ARG A 70 -2.71 0.41 9.15
C ARG A 70 -2.16 -1.00 9.34
N THR A 71 -2.87 -1.98 8.80
CA THR A 71 -2.47 -3.39 8.90
C THR A 71 -1.46 -3.72 7.82
N VAL A 72 -0.25 -4.10 8.24
CA VAL A 72 0.82 -4.57 7.36
C VAL A 72 1.30 -5.92 7.88
N ALA A 73 1.20 -6.96 7.06
CA ALA A 73 1.76 -8.27 7.38
C ALA A 73 3.27 -8.16 7.59
N SER A 74 3.79 -8.67 8.71
CA SER A 74 5.23 -8.68 8.99
C SER A 74 5.97 -9.63 8.04
N ALA A 75 7.28 -9.44 7.90
CA ALA A 75 8.13 -10.44 7.25
C ALA A 75 7.95 -11.80 7.94
N TYR A 76 7.92 -12.86 7.13
CA TYR A 76 7.71 -14.25 7.53
C TYR A 76 6.35 -14.58 8.18
N SER A 77 5.40 -13.63 8.24
CA SER A 77 4.04 -13.94 8.70
C SER A 77 3.27 -14.78 7.69
N VAL A 78 2.57 -15.79 8.20
CA VAL A 78 1.63 -16.61 7.43
C VAL A 78 0.36 -15.80 7.16
N ARG A 79 -0.20 -15.97 5.96
CA ARG A 79 -1.43 -15.33 5.51
C ARG A 79 -2.59 -16.33 5.52
N PRO A 80 -3.82 -15.89 5.84
CA PRO A 80 -5.02 -16.73 5.83
C PRO A 80 -5.47 -17.02 4.40
N THR A 81 -4.65 -17.80 3.69
CA THR A 81 -4.87 -18.28 2.33
C THR A 81 -4.97 -19.80 2.35
N PRO A 82 -5.64 -20.45 1.38
CA PRO A 82 -5.79 -21.91 1.39
C PRO A 82 -4.48 -22.68 1.51
N ASN A 83 -3.38 -22.11 0.99
CA ASN A 83 -2.06 -22.74 0.99
C ASN A 83 -1.11 -22.18 2.07
N ALA A 84 -1.64 -21.40 3.04
CA ALA A 84 -0.84 -20.79 4.10
C ALA A 84 0.40 -20.03 3.56
N GLN A 85 0.19 -19.19 2.54
CA GLN A 85 1.23 -18.36 1.94
C GLN A 85 1.92 -17.48 2.98
N VAL A 86 3.20 -17.20 2.77
CA VAL A 86 4.03 -16.40 3.68
C VAL A 86 4.37 -15.06 3.04
N SER A 87 4.35 -14.00 3.83
CA SER A 87 4.92 -12.71 3.44
C SER A 87 6.45 -12.80 3.49
N CYS A 88 7.07 -13.29 2.41
CA CYS A 88 8.46 -13.71 2.39
C CYS A 88 9.38 -12.60 1.85
N PRO A 89 10.44 -12.18 2.58
CA PRO A 89 11.51 -11.37 2.04
C PRO A 89 12.18 -12.03 0.84
N VAL A 90 12.52 -11.21 -0.14
CA VAL A 90 13.17 -11.63 -1.39
C VAL A 90 14.24 -10.60 -1.77
N THR A 91 15.16 -10.96 -2.65
CA THR A 91 16.11 -10.00 -3.23
C THR A 91 15.49 -9.26 -4.42
N TRP A 92 16.10 -8.15 -4.85
CA TRP A 92 15.65 -7.43 -6.05
C TRP A 92 15.91 -8.23 -7.32
N GLU A 93 16.97 -9.04 -7.34
CA GLU A 93 17.40 -9.86 -8.47
C GLU A 93 16.42 -11.00 -8.74
N GLU A 94 15.88 -11.63 -7.71
CA GLU A 94 14.93 -12.73 -7.89
C GLU A 94 13.48 -12.27 -8.08
N LEU A 95 13.13 -11.07 -7.58
CA LEU A 95 11.76 -10.55 -7.58
C LEU A 95 11.02 -10.67 -8.93
N PRO A 96 11.65 -10.45 -10.11
CA PRO A 96 10.96 -10.60 -11.39
C PRO A 96 10.56 -12.04 -11.74
N ALA A 97 11.19 -13.05 -11.11
CA ALA A 97 11.04 -14.46 -11.44
C ALA A 97 10.24 -15.26 -10.41
N ILE A 98 9.85 -14.65 -9.28
CA ILE A 98 9.17 -15.37 -8.21
C ILE A 98 7.70 -15.63 -8.54
N GLU A 99 7.18 -16.76 -8.06
CA GLU A 99 5.75 -17.01 -7.99
C GLU A 99 5.29 -16.98 -6.54
N LEU A 100 4.21 -16.25 -6.25
CA LEU A 100 3.74 -16.05 -4.86
C LEU A 100 3.36 -17.37 -4.16
N ARG A 101 2.98 -18.40 -4.94
CA ARG A 101 2.63 -19.73 -4.44
C ARG A 101 3.83 -20.53 -3.93
N ASP A 102 5.05 -20.12 -4.28
CA ASP A 102 6.27 -20.83 -3.88
C ASP A 102 6.63 -20.54 -2.42
N PHE A 103 6.05 -19.50 -1.82
CA PHE A 103 6.30 -19.09 -0.44
C PHE A 103 5.13 -19.50 0.46
N THR A 104 5.26 -20.64 1.13
CA THR A 104 4.27 -21.19 2.07
C THR A 104 4.93 -21.55 3.39
N ILE A 105 4.12 -21.83 4.41
CA ILE A 105 4.62 -22.34 5.70
C ILE A 105 5.49 -23.61 5.55
N ALA A 106 5.24 -24.43 4.53
CA ALA A 106 5.97 -25.67 4.28
C ALA A 106 7.30 -25.45 3.53
N THR A 107 7.38 -24.43 2.67
CA THR A 107 8.53 -24.23 1.77
C THR A 107 9.54 -23.20 2.28
N VAL A 108 9.08 -22.19 3.02
CA VAL A 108 9.93 -21.09 3.50
C VAL A 108 11.03 -21.52 4.47
N PRO A 109 10.83 -22.45 5.42
CA PRO A 109 11.89 -22.87 6.34
C PRO A 109 13.14 -23.43 5.62
N ALA A 110 12.93 -24.32 4.64
CA ALA A 110 14.03 -24.90 3.85
C ALA A 110 14.76 -23.83 3.03
N ARG A 111 14.01 -22.91 2.44
CA ARG A 111 14.58 -21.75 1.73
C ARG A 111 15.45 -20.89 2.64
N TYR A 112 14.94 -20.52 3.81
CA TYR A 112 15.67 -19.70 4.78
C TYR A 112 16.98 -20.37 5.20
N ALA A 113 16.95 -21.68 5.46
CA ALA A 113 18.16 -22.44 5.78
C ALA A 113 19.19 -22.43 4.64
N ALA A 114 18.74 -22.40 3.38
CA ALA A 114 19.62 -22.42 2.21
C ALA A 114 20.26 -21.07 1.88
N ILE A 115 19.53 -19.96 2.03
CA ILE A 115 19.98 -18.63 1.55
C ILE A 115 20.09 -17.56 2.65
N GLY A 116 19.62 -17.84 3.86
CA GLY A 116 19.51 -16.86 4.93
C GLY A 116 18.33 -15.90 4.75
N ASP A 117 18.43 -14.73 5.41
CA ASP A 117 17.42 -13.66 5.32
C ASP A 117 17.82 -12.59 4.29
N PRO A 118 17.12 -12.47 3.15
CA PRO A 118 17.32 -11.37 2.21
C PRO A 118 17.15 -9.98 2.83
N GLY A 119 16.40 -9.88 3.93
CA GLY A 119 16.15 -8.66 4.69
C GLY A 119 17.21 -8.31 5.75
N ALA A 120 18.23 -9.15 5.97
CA ALA A 120 19.14 -9.03 7.12
C ALA A 120 19.82 -7.66 7.25
N GLY A 121 20.11 -7.00 6.12
CA GLY A 121 20.79 -5.70 6.08
C GLY A 121 19.92 -4.49 6.44
N ILE A 122 18.62 -4.66 6.70
CA ILE A 122 17.68 -3.52 6.81
C ILE A 122 18.05 -2.50 7.88
N ASP A 123 18.68 -2.94 8.97
CA ASP A 123 19.08 -2.08 10.07
C ASP A 123 20.50 -1.53 9.96
N ALA A 124 21.24 -1.88 8.90
CA ALA A 124 22.61 -1.41 8.68
C ALA A 124 22.68 0.10 8.38
N GLN A 125 21.62 0.68 7.80
CA GLN A 125 21.58 2.10 7.48
C GLN A 125 20.16 2.66 7.59
N ALA A 126 20.03 3.79 8.29
CA ALA A 126 18.83 4.61 8.27
C ALA A 126 19.00 5.79 7.32
N PHE A 127 18.02 6.01 6.46
CA PHE A 127 18.05 7.10 5.49
C PHE A 127 17.25 8.31 5.96
N SER A 128 17.73 9.50 5.60
CA SER A 128 16.96 10.72 5.73
C SER A 128 15.82 10.78 4.70
N LEU A 129 14.65 11.28 5.13
CA LEU A 129 13.52 11.59 4.23
C LEU A 129 13.65 12.96 3.55
N GLN A 130 14.69 13.75 3.83
CA GLN A 130 14.83 15.09 3.27
C GLN A 130 14.68 15.14 1.73
N PRO A 131 15.29 14.24 0.94
CA PRO A 131 15.09 14.25 -0.52
C PRO A 131 13.63 14.04 -0.95
N LEU A 132 12.85 13.26 -0.20
CA LEU A 132 11.42 13.07 -0.46
C LEU A 132 10.58 14.25 0.03
N ILE A 133 11.02 14.95 1.09
CA ILE A 133 10.40 16.21 1.52
C ILE A 133 10.59 17.27 0.44
N ASP A 134 11.78 17.38 -0.14
CA ASP A 134 12.05 18.32 -1.23
C ASP A 134 11.20 17.97 -2.46
N LEU A 135 10.98 16.68 -2.73
CA LEU A 135 10.06 16.23 -3.78
C LEU A 135 8.61 16.63 -3.48
N VAL A 136 8.13 16.48 -2.24
CA VAL A 136 6.80 16.93 -1.82
C VAL A 136 6.65 18.43 -2.07
N LEU A 137 7.60 19.25 -1.64
CA LEU A 137 7.54 20.71 -1.80
C LEU A 137 7.50 21.13 -3.27
N ARG A 138 8.27 20.46 -4.13
CA ARG A 138 8.22 20.70 -5.59
C ARG A 138 6.85 20.35 -6.18
N GLN A 139 6.31 19.18 -5.85
CA GLN A 139 4.98 18.77 -6.33
C GLN A 139 3.88 19.72 -5.85
N GLU A 140 3.98 20.25 -4.64
CA GLU A 140 3.03 21.26 -4.12
C GLU A 140 3.14 22.58 -4.88
N ALA A 141 4.35 23.04 -5.20
CA ALA A 141 4.56 24.21 -6.05
C ALA A 141 4.01 24.02 -7.47
N GLU A 142 3.98 22.78 -7.96
CA GLU A 142 3.37 22.37 -9.24
C GLU A 142 1.84 22.16 -9.14
N GLY A 143 1.23 22.43 -7.99
CA GLY A 143 -0.21 22.35 -7.77
C GLY A 143 -0.73 20.96 -7.38
N GLN A 144 0.15 19.98 -7.14
CA GLN A 144 -0.24 18.64 -6.70
C GLN A 144 -0.41 18.60 -5.17
N GLY A 145 -1.63 18.92 -4.69
CA GLY A 145 -1.95 18.92 -3.26
C GLY A 145 -1.96 17.54 -2.58
N GLU A 146 -2.38 17.51 -1.32
CA GLU A 146 -2.49 16.28 -0.52
C GLU A 146 -3.54 15.30 -1.09
N ALA A 147 -3.28 14.00 -1.04
CA ALA A 147 -4.26 12.98 -1.43
C ALA A 147 -5.21 12.64 -0.26
N PRO A 148 -6.46 12.21 -0.53
CA PRO A 148 -7.42 11.88 0.52
C PRO A 148 -6.92 10.78 1.46
N LEU A 149 -7.22 10.96 2.76
CA LEU A 149 -7.11 9.90 3.76
C LEU A 149 -8.26 8.88 3.60
N PRO A 150 -8.10 7.64 4.10
CA PRO A 150 -9.18 6.67 4.06
C PRO A 150 -10.42 7.15 4.84
N PRO A 151 -11.65 6.79 4.42
CA PRO A 151 -12.89 7.35 4.95
C PRO A 151 -13.08 7.25 6.47
N HIS A 152 -12.49 6.24 7.11
CA HIS A 152 -12.69 5.93 8.53
C HIS A 152 -11.69 6.59 9.49
N PHE A 153 -10.79 7.46 9.02
CA PHE A 153 -9.79 8.10 9.89
C PHE A 153 -10.40 9.26 10.70
N PRO A 154 -10.04 9.44 11.98
CA PRO A 154 -10.36 10.65 12.73
C PRO A 154 -9.79 11.91 12.05
N LYS A 155 -10.50 13.03 12.09
CA LYS A 155 -9.98 14.34 11.64
C LYS A 155 -9.09 14.94 12.71
N LEU A 156 -8.00 15.58 12.31
CA LEU A 156 -7.22 16.44 13.21
C LEU A 156 -7.76 17.88 13.18
N ALA A 157 -7.53 18.64 14.25
CA ALA A 157 -8.15 19.96 14.48
C ALA A 157 -7.94 20.99 13.35
N ASN A 158 -6.84 20.88 12.60
CA ASN A 158 -6.46 21.81 11.52
C ASN A 158 -6.44 21.15 10.13
N GLU A 159 -7.15 20.04 9.96
CA GLU A 159 -7.20 19.35 8.66
C GLU A 159 -8.16 20.09 7.70
N PRO A 160 -7.72 20.48 6.49
CA PRO A 160 -8.59 21.09 5.49
C PRO A 160 -9.77 20.17 5.15
N ARG A 161 -10.86 20.75 4.64
CA ARG A 161 -12.11 20.04 4.38
C ARG A 161 -11.86 18.87 3.43
N ARG A 162 -11.84 17.64 3.97
CA ARG A 162 -11.73 16.42 3.19
C ARG A 162 -12.76 16.44 2.07
N VAL A 163 -12.31 16.18 0.84
CA VAL A 163 -13.21 15.92 -0.27
C VAL A 163 -14.04 14.70 0.11
N MET A 164 -15.32 14.92 0.39
CA MET A 164 -16.26 13.82 0.63
C MET A 164 -16.40 13.00 -0.65
N PRO A 165 -16.63 11.68 -0.55
CA PRO A 165 -16.94 10.85 -1.71
C PRO A 165 -18.18 11.39 -2.42
N SER A 166 -18.02 12.08 -3.54
CA SER A 166 -19.11 12.38 -4.48
C SER A 166 -18.49 12.60 -5.85
N ARG A 167 -18.98 12.02 -6.95
CA ARG A 167 -20.34 11.53 -7.23
C ARG A 167 -20.31 10.30 -8.15
N ALA A 168 -20.89 9.20 -7.68
CA ALA A 168 -21.75 8.41 -8.55
C ALA A 168 -23.19 8.89 -8.28
N ARG A 169 -23.75 9.68 -9.20
CA ARG A 169 -25.21 9.85 -9.24
C ARG A 169 -25.73 8.48 -9.67
N LYS A 170 -26.43 7.75 -8.79
CA LYS A 170 -27.21 6.60 -9.25
C LYS A 170 -28.24 7.14 -10.23
N GLU A 171 -28.20 6.67 -11.46
CA GLU A 171 -29.29 6.92 -12.41
C GLU A 171 -30.59 6.31 -11.86
N PRO A 172 -31.74 6.99 -11.99
CA PRO A 172 -33.02 6.39 -11.65
C PRO A 172 -33.27 5.24 -12.63
N GLY A 173 -33.07 3.99 -12.18
CA GLY A 173 -33.31 2.81 -13.01
C GLY A 173 -32.47 1.58 -12.73
N ASP A 174 -31.46 1.60 -11.83
CA ASP A 174 -30.63 0.41 -11.56
C ASP A 174 -31.48 -0.76 -10.99
N PRO A 175 -31.63 -1.88 -11.73
CA PRO A 175 -32.43 -3.02 -11.31
C PRO A 175 -31.87 -3.78 -10.10
N ARG A 176 -30.66 -3.44 -9.62
CA ARG A 176 -30.07 -3.98 -8.39
C ARG A 176 -30.63 -3.36 -7.09
N SER A 177 -31.50 -2.36 -7.19
CA SER A 177 -32.10 -1.66 -6.03
C SER A 177 -33.32 -2.36 -5.40
N GLN A 178 -33.84 -3.43 -6.00
CA GLN A 178 -35.10 -4.07 -5.56
C GLN A 178 -34.96 -5.43 -4.86
N ARG A 179 -33.78 -5.83 -4.36
CA ARG A 179 -33.64 -7.05 -3.55
C ARG A 179 -33.50 -6.71 -2.07
N GLY A 180 -34.64 -6.48 -1.42
CA GLY A 180 -34.69 -6.20 0.01
C GLY A 180 -36.10 -6.02 0.58
N ARG A 181 -37.10 -6.80 0.13
CA ARG A 181 -38.36 -6.93 0.88
C ARG A 181 -38.29 -8.17 1.74
N ARG A 182 -38.14 -7.93 3.05
CA ARG A 182 -38.26 -8.88 4.15
C ARG A 182 -39.61 -9.59 4.04
N ARG A 183 -39.62 -10.93 4.08
CA ARG A 183 -40.86 -11.70 4.29
C ARG A 183 -41.21 -11.60 5.78
N GLU A 184 -42.38 -11.06 6.09
CA GLU A 184 -43.01 -11.18 7.42
C GLU A 184 -43.37 -12.64 7.69
N LYS A 185 -43.19 -13.08 8.93
CA LYS A 185 -43.67 -14.39 9.41
C LYS A 185 -45.09 -14.19 9.97
N PRO A 186 -46.04 -15.11 9.71
CA PRO A 186 -47.33 -15.12 10.37
C PRO A 186 -47.24 -15.70 11.79
N ASP A 187 -48.25 -15.34 12.59
CA ASP A 187 -48.42 -15.48 14.05
C ASP A 187 -48.21 -16.89 14.63
#